data_AF-A0A0R1SGE6-F1
#
_entry.id   AF-A0A0R1SGE6-F1
#
_cell.length_a   1.000
_cell.length_b   1.000
_cell.length_c   1.000
_cell.angle_alpha   90.00
_cell.angle_beta   90.00
_cell.angle_gamma   90.00
#
_symmetry.space_group_name_H-M   'P 1'
#
loop_
_entity.id
_entity.type
_entity.pdbx_description
1 polymer ?
#
loop_
_entity_poly.entity_id
_entity_poly.type
_entity_poly.pdbx_seq_one_letter_code
_entity_poly.pdbx_strand_id
1 'polypeptide(L)'
;MKNKTQNIILIVLIFILIGGPLVLSHGEFGGSDDQGTQQITKNDPGYKVWAKPLWTPPSGEIETLLFTLQGSLGTGIITYIFGYQRGKNKQKKQAETAAKTSAKKQTA
;
A
#
# COMPACT_ATOMS: atom_id res chain seq x y z
N MET A 1 -21.88 9.14 15.58
CA MET A 1 -20.83 8.10 15.79
C MET A 1 -21.01 6.89 14.84
N LYS A 2 -21.38 7.09 13.56
CA LYS A 2 -21.58 5.99 12.58
C LYS A 2 -20.27 5.44 11.96
N ASN A 3 -19.13 6.06 12.28
CA ASN A 3 -17.85 5.79 11.60
C ASN A 3 -17.06 4.64 12.25
N LYS A 4 -17.33 4.28 13.52
CA LYS A 4 -16.60 3.20 14.19
C LYS A 4 -16.92 1.84 13.58
N THR A 5 -18.20 1.54 13.38
CA THR A 5 -18.65 0.29 12.74
C THR A 5 -18.13 0.19 11.31
N GLN A 6 -18.22 1.28 10.53
CA GLN A 6 -17.69 1.32 9.17
C GLN A 6 -16.18 1.09 9.11
N ASN A 7 -15.41 1.70 10.03
CA ASN A 7 -13.96 1.48 10.11
C ASN A 7 -13.63 0.04 10.50
N ILE A 8 -14.39 -0.57 11.41
CA ILE A 8 -14.22 -1.98 11.78
C ILE A 8 -14.50 -2.88 10.58
N ILE A 9 -15.58 -2.64 9.83
CA ILE A 9 -15.91 -3.38 8.61
C ILE A 9 -14.77 -3.27 7.58
N LEU A 10 -14.25 -2.05 7.35
CA LEU A 10 -13.13 -1.83 6.43
C LEU A 10 -11.86 -2.56 6.86
N ILE A 11 -11.54 -2.56 8.15
CA ILE A 11 -10.38 -3.28 8.70
C ILE A 11 -10.55 -4.80 8.50
N VAL A 12 -11.72 -5.34 8.82
CA VAL A 12 -12.02 -6.77 8.62
C VAL A 12 -11.90 -7.14 7.15
N LEU A 13 -12.41 -6.30 6.24
CA LEU A 13 -12.33 -6.54 4.80
C LEU A 13 -10.89 -6.53 4.28
N ILE A 14 -10.03 -5.66 4.81
CA ILE A 14 -8.59 -5.66 4.51
C ILE A 14 -7.95 -6.99 4.96
N PHE A 15 -8.24 -7.45 6.18
CA PHE A 15 -7.70 -8.73 6.65
C PHE A 15 -8.20 -9.92 5.82
N ILE A 16 -9.45 -9.89 5.34
CA ILE A 16 -9.97 -10.91 4.42
C ILE A 16 -9.26 -10.85 3.07
N LEU A 17 -8.99 -9.65 2.53
CA LEU A 17 -8.28 -9.53 1.25
C LEU A 17 -6.82 -10.01 1.33
N ILE A 18 -6.16 -9.78 2.46
CA ILE A 18 -4.76 -10.20 2.68
C ILE A 18 -4.69 -11.69 3.06
N GLY A 19 -5.53 -12.14 3.99
CA GLY A 19 -5.50 -13.49 4.55
C GLY A 19 -6.33 -14.51 3.79
N GLY A 20 -7.35 -14.08 3.05
CA GLY A 20 -8.22 -14.95 2.25
C GLY A 20 -7.45 -15.80 1.24
N PRO A 21 -6.55 -15.20 0.44
CA PRO A 21 -5.68 -15.96 -0.47
C PRO A 21 -4.80 -17.00 0.23
N LEU A 22 -4.36 -16.75 1.47
CA LEU A 22 -3.53 -17.69 2.23
C LEU A 22 -4.28 -18.96 2.65
N VAL A 23 -5.60 -18.87 2.83
CA VAL A 23 -6.45 -20.01 3.23
C VAL A 23 -7.06 -20.72 2.01
N LEU A 24 -7.32 -19.98 0.93
CA LEU A 24 -7.96 -20.49 -0.29
C LEU A 24 -6.98 -20.98 -1.35
N SER A 25 -5.73 -20.48 -1.34
CA SER A 25 -4.69 -20.90 -2.28
C SER A 25 -3.76 -21.92 -1.63
N HIS A 26 -3.62 -23.08 -2.27
CA HIS A 26 -2.64 -24.10 -1.93
C HIS A 26 -1.42 -24.08 -2.88
N GLY A 27 -1.26 -23.02 -3.68
CA GLY A 27 -0.16 -22.87 -4.64
C GLY A 27 1.04 -22.11 -4.07
N GLU A 28 2.19 -22.26 -4.72
CA GLU A 28 3.36 -21.43 -4.42
C GLU A 28 3.08 -19.97 -4.75
N PHE A 29 3.34 -19.07 -3.80
CA PHE A 29 3.24 -17.63 -3.97
C PHE A 29 4.48 -17.11 -4.71
N GLY A 30 4.55 -17.42 -6.01
CA GLY A 30 5.59 -16.92 -6.91
C GLY A 30 5.30 -15.51 -7.43
N GLY A 31 6.32 -14.89 -8.01
CA GLY A 31 6.17 -13.60 -8.66
C GLY A 31 5.27 -13.70 -9.90
N SER A 32 4.65 -12.58 -10.29
CA SER A 32 3.89 -12.53 -11.55
C SER A 32 4.77 -12.81 -12.77
N ASP A 33 6.07 -12.52 -12.68
CA ASP A 33 7.03 -12.73 -13.76
C ASP A 33 7.32 -14.23 -14.01
N ASP A 34 7.36 -15.02 -12.93
CA ASP A 34 7.53 -16.48 -13.01
C ASP A 34 6.38 -17.13 -13.77
N GLN A 35 5.14 -16.72 -13.45
CA GLN A 35 3.96 -17.24 -14.12
C GLN A 35 3.92 -16.83 -15.61
N GLY A 36 4.31 -15.59 -15.92
CA GLY A 36 4.39 -15.11 -17.30
C GLY A 36 5.38 -15.92 -18.14
N THR A 37 6.59 -16.13 -17.63
CA THR A 37 7.64 -16.86 -18.34
C THR A 37 7.27 -18.32 -18.60
N GLN A 38 6.61 -18.98 -17.63
CA GLN A 38 6.10 -20.34 -17.79
C GLN A 38 5.05 -20.46 -18.90
N GLN A 39 4.15 -19.49 -19.02
CA GLN A 39 3.12 -19.51 -20.07
C GLN A 39 3.71 -19.25 -21.46
N ILE A 40 4.69 -18.34 -21.56
CA ILE A 40 5.39 -18.06 -22.82
C ILE A 40 6.09 -19.33 -23.32
N THR A 41 6.81 -20.03 -22.43
CA THR A 41 7.53 -21.26 -22.78
C THR A 41 6.59 -22.39 -23.23
N LYS A 42 5.38 -22.44 -22.66
CA LYS A 42 4.34 -23.42 -23.04
C LYS A 42 3.71 -23.12 -24.40
N ASN A 43 3.43 -21.85 -24.70
CA ASN A 43 2.73 -21.46 -25.93
C ASN A 43 3.66 -21.30 -27.13
N ASP A 44 4.92 -20.93 -26.93
CA ASP A 44 5.92 -20.82 -27.98
C ASP A 44 7.29 -21.35 -27.49
N PRO A 45 7.56 -22.65 -27.71
CA PRO A 45 8.84 -23.26 -27.34
C PRO A 45 10.04 -22.70 -28.11
N GLY A 46 9.80 -22.01 -29.23
CA GLY A 46 10.85 -21.39 -30.06
C GLY A 46 11.19 -19.96 -29.64
N TYR A 47 10.48 -19.42 -28.63
CA TYR A 47 10.63 -18.04 -28.21
C TYR A 47 12.04 -17.74 -27.71
N LYS A 48 12.67 -16.73 -28.32
CA LYS A 48 13.96 -16.21 -27.87
C LYS A 48 13.74 -14.96 -27.02
N VAL A 49 14.25 -15.01 -25.79
CA VAL A 49 14.29 -13.86 -24.87
C VAL A 49 15.02 -12.70 -25.52
N TRP A 50 14.29 -11.62 -25.82
CA TRP A 50 14.79 -10.44 -26.52
C TRP A 50 15.35 -9.37 -25.57
N ALA A 51 15.09 -9.47 -24.27
CA ALA A 51 15.63 -8.59 -23.23
C ALA A 51 16.18 -9.43 -22.07
N LYS A 52 17.46 -9.25 -21.75
CA LYS A 52 18.09 -9.89 -20.59
C LYS A 52 18.21 -8.87 -19.45
N PRO A 53 18.02 -9.28 -18.19
CA PRO A 53 18.26 -8.40 -17.05
C PRO A 53 19.71 -7.88 -17.10
N LEU A 54 19.89 -6.57 -16.93
CA LEU A 54 21.23 -5.99 -16.78
C LEU A 54 21.90 -6.44 -15.48
N TRP A 55 21.09 -6.80 -14.49
CA TRP A 55 21.53 -7.35 -13.21
C TRP A 55 20.49 -8.35 -12.70
N THR A 56 20.95 -9.51 -12.27
CA THR A 56 20.15 -10.52 -11.60
C THR A 56 20.57 -10.60 -10.14
N PRO A 57 19.64 -10.51 -9.18
CA PRO A 57 19.97 -10.67 -7.77
C PRO A 57 20.60 -12.06 -7.54
N PRO A 58 21.64 -12.16 -6.70
CA PRO A 58 22.36 -13.43 -6.50
C PRO A 58 21.54 -14.48 -5.74
N SER A 59 20.38 -14.12 -5.18
CA SER A 59 19.43 -15.02 -4.52
C SER A 59 18.01 -14.44 -4.59
N GLY A 60 16.99 -15.31 -4.69
CA GLY A 60 15.58 -14.91 -4.63
C GLY A 60 15.17 -14.28 -3.28
N GLU A 61 15.93 -14.55 -2.22
CA GLU A 61 15.73 -13.86 -0.92
C GLU A 61 16.07 -12.37 -1.02
N ILE A 62 17.12 -12.02 -1.78
CA ILE A 62 17.56 -10.64 -1.98
C ILE A 62 16.54 -9.90 -2.84
N GLU A 63 15.97 -10.56 -3.85
CA GLU A 63 14.88 -10.01 -4.65
C GLU A 63 13.66 -9.65 -3.79
N THR A 64 13.22 -10.59 -2.94
CA THR A 64 12.10 -10.40 -2.02
C THR A 64 12.39 -9.28 -1.02
N LEU A 65 13.63 -9.19 -0.51
CA LEU A 65 14.05 -8.14 0.41
C LEU A 65 14.01 -6.76 -0.25
N LEU A 66 14.55 -6.63 -1.48
CA LEU A 66 14.52 -5.36 -2.21
C LEU A 66 13.09 -4.93 -2.53
N PHE A 67 12.23 -5.87 -2.92
CA PHE A 67 10.80 -5.59 -3.16
C PHE A 67 10.09 -5.14 -1.87
N THR A 68 10.35 -5.82 -0.74
CA THR A 68 9.81 -5.45 0.57
C THR A 68 10.30 -4.08 1.03
N LEU A 69 11.57 -3.76 0.79
CA LEU A 69 12.13 -2.45 1.09
C LEU A 69 11.45 -1.36 0.28
N GLN A 70 11.28 -1.56 -1.04
CA GLN A 70 10.57 -0.62 -1.91
C GLN A 70 9.12 -0.41 -1.44
N GLY A 71 8.40 -1.49 -1.11
CA GLY A 71 7.04 -1.42 -0.60
C GLY A 71 6.93 -0.70 0.74
N SER A 72 7.87 -0.95 1.66
CA SER A 72 7.88 -0.29 2.97
C SER A 72 8.16 1.21 2.86
N LEU A 73 9.10 1.61 2.01
CA LEU A 73 9.40 3.02 1.74
C LEU A 73 8.21 3.73 1.09
N GLY A 74 7.59 3.12 0.08
CA GLY A 74 6.38 3.66 -0.56
C GLY A 74 5.23 3.85 0.44
N THR A 75 5.00 2.86 1.30
CA THR A 75 3.99 2.91 2.35
C THR A 75 4.28 4.02 3.37
N GLY A 76 5.56 4.19 3.76
CA GLY A 76 6.01 5.25 4.65
C GLY A 76 5.70 6.65 4.09
N ILE A 77 6.02 6.88 2.81
CA ILE A 77 5.76 8.16 2.13
C ILE A 77 4.24 8.45 2.08
N ILE A 78 3.44 7.48 1.64
CA ILE A 78 1.98 7.63 1.54
C ILE A 78 1.38 7.97 2.92
N THR A 79 1.77 7.22 3.95
CA THR A 79 1.27 7.42 5.32
C THR A 79 1.68 8.79 5.88
N TYR A 80 2.91 9.23 5.60
CA TYR A 80 3.39 10.55 5.99
C TYR A 80 2.55 11.67 5.36
N ILE A 81 2.25 11.60 4.07
CA ILE A 81 1.45 12.61 3.36
C ILE A 81 0.04 12.70 3.97
N PHE A 82 -0.63 11.57 4.20
CA PHE A 82 -1.94 11.55 4.84
C PHE A 82 -1.88 12.13 6.27
N GLY A 83 -0.84 11.78 7.04
CA GLY A 83 -0.61 12.31 8.38
C GLY A 83 -0.41 13.83 8.39
N TYR A 84 0.46 14.33 7.51
CA TYR A 84 0.76 15.75 7.37
C TYR A 84 -0.49 16.56 6.98
N GLN A 85 -1.24 16.11 5.98
CA GLN A 85 -2.45 16.80 5.53
C GLN A 85 -3.53 16.82 6.62
N ARG A 86 -3.66 15.74 7.41
CA ARG A 86 -4.56 15.69 8.56
C ARG A 86 -4.12 16.68 9.67
N GLY A 87 -2.82 16.81 9.92
CA GLY A 87 -2.26 17.77 10.86
C GLY A 87 -2.54 19.22 10.45
N LYS A 88 -2.26 19.57 9.19
CA LYS A 88 -2.51 20.91 8.63
C LYS A 88 -3.98 21.33 8.74
N ASN A 89 -4.90 20.41 8.45
CA ASN A 89 -6.34 20.66 8.55
C ASN A 89 -6.81 20.85 10.01
N LYS A 90 -6.18 20.18 10.99
CA LYS A 90 -6.48 20.40 12.41
C LYS A 90 -6.05 21.79 12.88
N GLN A 91 -4.85 22.24 12.48
CA GLN A 91 -4.35 23.57 12.84
C GLN A 91 -5.23 24.68 12.28
N LYS A 92 -5.64 24.58 11.00
CA LYS A 92 -6.59 25.55 10.40
C LYS A 92 -7.91 25.64 11.17
N LYS A 93 -8.52 24.50 11.51
CA LYS A 93 -9.75 24.46 12.30
C LYS A 93 -9.58 25.06 13.70
N GLN A 94 -8.44 24.82 14.35
CA GLN A 94 -8.14 25.41 15.66
C GLN A 94 -7.98 26.93 15.58
N ALA A 95 -7.27 27.45 14.57
CA ALA A 95 -7.12 28.89 14.34
C ALA A 95 -8.45 29.58 14.06
N GLU A 96 -9.31 28.98 13.21
CA GLU A 96 -10.67 29.49 12.93
C GLU A 96 -11.56 29.49 14.18
N THR A 97 -11.46 28.45 15.02
CA THR A 97 -12.25 28.36 16.26
C THR A 97 -11.77 29.37 17.30
N ALA A 98 -10.45 29.58 17.41
CA ALA A 98 -9.87 30.59 18.29
C ALA A 98 -10.29 32.00 17.88
N ALA A 99 -10.25 32.33 16.57
CA ALA A 99 -10.68 33.62 16.04
C ALA A 99 -12.18 33.89 16.25
N LYS A 100 -13.04 32.86 16.10
CA LYS A 100 -14.48 32.99 16.38
C LYS A 100 -14.77 33.18 17.87
N THR A 101 -13.98 32.58 18.74
CA THR A 101 -14.14 32.67 20.20
C THR A 101 -13.73 34.05 20.73
N SER A 102 -12.65 34.63 20.19
CA SER A 102 -12.23 36.00 20.54
C SER A 102 -13.20 37.06 20.03
N ALA A 103 -13.72 36.92 18.80
CA ALA A 103 -14.71 37.84 18.24
C ALA A 103 -16.02 37.87 19.06
N LYS A 104 -16.51 36.70 19.50
CA LYS A 104 -17.73 36.60 20.33
C LYS A 104 -17.58 37.24 21.73
N LYS A 105 -16.35 37.25 22.27
CA LYS A 105 -16.04 37.82 23.59
C LYS A 105 -15.90 39.35 23.57
N GLN A 106 -15.69 39.96 22.40
CA GLN A 106 -15.65 41.42 22.22
C GLN A 106 -17.03 42.04 21.97
N THR A 107 -18.02 41.24 21.58
CA THR A 107 -19.39 41.68 21.29
C THR A 107 -20.39 41.44 22.43
N ALA A 108 -19.91 40.96 23.58
CA ALA A 108 -20.70 40.71 24.80
C ALA A 108 -20.11 41.54 25.94
#